data_AF-A0A834M9B3-F1
#
_entry.id   AF-A0A834M9B3-F1
#
_cell.length_a   1.000
_cell.length_b   1.000
_cell.length_c   1.000
_cell.angle_alpha   90.00
_cell.angle_beta   90.00
_cell.angle_gamma   90.00
#
_symmetry.space_group_name_H-M   'P 1'
#
loop_
_entity.id
_entity.type
_entity.pdbx_description
1 polymer ?
#
loop_
_entity_poly.entity_id
_entity_poly.type
_entity_poly.pdbx_seq_one_letter_code
_entity_poly.pdbx_strand_id
1 'polypeptide(L)'
;MTRNTLQKLELKGQMVHCIESSSILFVGSPYIDGLKSLTGSGLFISDIPLHDATRDVILVGEQARAQDGLRRRMDKLKSSIEEGNQAVDKEREKNVSLLHLIFPPDIAKRLWL
;
A
#
# COMPACT_ATOMS: atom_id res chain seq x y z
N MET A 1 1.82 4.21 -30.86
CA MET A 1 3.04 3.52 -30.39
C MET A 1 3.84 4.49 -29.55
N THR A 2 3.61 4.51 -28.25
CA THR A 2 4.36 5.35 -27.29
C THR A 2 5.76 4.77 -27.15
N ARG A 3 6.78 5.53 -27.57
CA ARG A 3 8.19 5.21 -27.31
C ARG A 3 8.39 5.17 -25.79
N ASN A 4 8.44 3.98 -25.23
CA ASN A 4 8.83 3.78 -23.84
C ASN A 4 10.31 4.16 -23.78
N THR A 5 10.61 5.35 -23.28
CA THR A 5 12.00 5.80 -23.12
C THR A 5 12.51 5.04 -21.90
N LEU A 6 13.28 3.98 -22.11
CA LEU A 6 13.86 3.19 -21.03
C LEU A 6 14.55 4.14 -20.05
N GLN A 7 14.19 4.05 -18.77
CA GLN A 7 14.91 4.80 -17.74
C GLN A 7 16.39 4.40 -17.78
N LYS A 8 17.28 5.39 -17.75
CA LYS A 8 18.72 5.14 -17.67
C LYS A 8 19.00 4.27 -16.45
N LEU A 9 19.70 3.16 -16.67
CA LEU A 9 20.14 2.27 -15.60
C LEU A 9 21.34 2.89 -14.89
N GLU A 10 21.19 3.14 -13.60
CA GLU A 10 22.29 3.54 -12.72
C GLU A 10 22.81 2.33 -11.96
N LEU A 11 24.13 2.19 -11.89
CA LEU A 11 24.79 1.10 -11.19
C LEU A 11 25.60 1.68 -10.03
N LYS A 12 25.45 1.09 -8.84
CA LYS A 12 26.25 1.42 -7.66
C LYS A 12 27.13 0.22 -7.33
N GLY A 13 28.42 0.46 -7.13
CA GLY A 13 29.36 -0.63 -6.91
C GLY A 13 30.77 -0.17 -6.58
N GLN A 14 31.69 -1.11 -6.67
CA GLN A 14 33.11 -0.94 -6.42
C GLN A 14 33.92 -1.25 -7.67
N MET A 15 35.01 -0.50 -7.86
CA MET A 15 36.07 -0.82 -8.81
C MET A 15 37.19 -1.58 -8.09
N VAL A 16 37.57 -2.73 -8.64
CA VAL A 16 38.62 -3.61 -8.11
C VAL A 16 39.71 -3.74 -9.15
N HIS A 17 40.97 -3.48 -8.77
CA HIS A 17 42.11 -3.65 -9.67
C HIS A 17 42.53 -5.12 -9.69
N CYS A 18 42.51 -5.73 -10.88
CA CYS A 18 42.94 -7.10 -11.15
C CYS A 18 44.35 -7.09 -11.72
N ILE A 19 45.34 -7.41 -10.89
CA ILE A 19 46.76 -7.26 -11.20
C ILE A 19 47.19 -8.22 -12.31
N GLU A 20 46.73 -9.47 -12.25
CA GLU A 20 47.08 -10.56 -13.16
C GLU A 20 46.69 -10.24 -14.61
N SER A 21 45.63 -9.47 -14.81
CA SER A 21 45.14 -9.06 -16.13
C SER A 21 45.38 -7.58 -16.43
N SER A 22 46.01 -6.83 -15.50
CA SER A 22 46.20 -5.37 -15.60
C SER A 22 44.90 -4.64 -15.98
N SER A 23 43.79 -4.97 -15.30
CA SER A 23 42.46 -4.44 -15.60
C SER A 23 41.70 -3.97 -14.35
N ILE A 24 40.61 -3.23 -14.55
CA ILE A 24 39.70 -2.84 -13.47
C ILE A 24 38.37 -3.58 -13.67
N LEU A 25 37.99 -4.40 -12.69
CA LEU A 25 36.69 -5.04 -12.61
C LEU A 25 35.72 -4.14 -11.85
N PHE A 26 34.57 -3.82 -12.44
CA PHE A 26 33.46 -3.18 -11.73
C PHE A 26 32.49 -4.24 -11.23
N VAL A 27 32.24 -4.26 -9.92
CA VAL A 27 31.24 -5.14 -9.28
C VAL A 27 30.21 -4.24 -8.62
N GLY A 28 28.94 -4.38 -9.00
CA GLY A 28 27.88 -3.53 -8.49
C GLY A 28 26.49 -4.05 -8.76
N SER A 29 25.53 -3.33 -8.21
CA SER A 29 24.10 -3.63 -8.24
C SER A 29 23.34 -2.44 -8.82
N PRO A 30 22.19 -2.66 -9.46
CA PRO A 30 21.38 -1.57 -9.99
C PRO A 30 20.82 -0.69 -8.86
N TYR A 31 20.88 0.62 -9.04
CA TYR A 31 20.37 1.60 -8.07
C TYR A 31 18.89 1.89 -8.35
N ILE A 32 18.00 1.26 -7.59
CA ILE A 32 16.55 1.19 -7.89
C ILE A 32 15.74 1.26 -6.58
N ASP A 33 14.61 1.98 -6.59
CA ASP A 33 13.78 2.27 -5.41
C ASP A 33 12.56 1.34 -5.19
N GLY A 34 12.34 0.40 -6.12
CA GLY A 34 11.20 -0.51 -6.09
C GLY A 34 11.04 -1.33 -7.36
N LEU A 35 10.06 -2.25 -7.34
CA LEU A 35 9.77 -3.14 -8.48
C LEU A 35 9.32 -2.35 -9.72
N LYS A 36 8.61 -1.24 -9.53
CA LYS A 36 8.16 -0.39 -10.65
C LYS A 36 9.33 0.22 -11.41
N SER A 37 10.30 0.80 -10.70
CA SER A 37 11.51 1.37 -11.33
C SER A 37 12.34 0.27 -12.00
N LEU A 38 12.44 -0.92 -11.39
CA LEU A 38 13.09 -2.10 -11.99
C LEU A 38 12.50 -2.45 -13.36
N THR A 39 11.19 -2.61 -13.43
CA THR A 39 10.50 -2.88 -14.71
C THR A 39 10.58 -1.70 -15.69
N GLY A 40 10.64 -0.46 -15.20
CA GLY A 40 10.82 0.75 -16.01
C GLY A 40 12.19 0.84 -16.69
N SER A 41 13.20 0.21 -16.10
CA SER A 41 14.54 0.04 -16.67
C SER A 41 14.69 -1.25 -17.51
N GLY A 42 13.62 -2.04 -17.67
CA GLY A 42 13.63 -3.29 -18.42
C GLY A 42 14.29 -4.46 -17.69
N LEU A 43 14.48 -4.34 -16.37
CA LEU A 43 15.00 -5.40 -15.51
C LEU A 43 13.86 -6.09 -14.75
N PHE A 44 14.14 -7.30 -14.29
CA PHE A 44 13.26 -8.09 -13.45
C PHE A 44 13.95 -8.44 -12.13
N ILE A 45 13.15 -8.80 -11.12
CA ILE A 45 13.69 -9.20 -9.81
C ILE A 45 14.55 -10.47 -9.90
N SER A 46 14.31 -11.30 -10.91
CA SER A 46 15.12 -12.48 -11.24
C SER A 46 16.54 -12.13 -11.68
N ASP A 47 16.75 -10.92 -12.20
CA ASP A 47 18.06 -10.46 -12.69
C ASP A 47 18.96 -10.02 -11.53
N ILE A 48 18.39 -9.83 -10.34
CA ILE A 48 19.14 -9.55 -9.11
C ILE A 48 19.42 -10.89 -8.39
N PRO A 49 20.71 -11.27 -8.21
CA PRO A 49 21.07 -12.52 -7.56
C PRO A 49 20.51 -12.65 -6.13
N LEU A 50 20.27 -13.89 -5.68
CA LEU A 50 19.72 -14.16 -4.34
C LEU A 50 20.63 -13.71 -3.18
N HIS A 51 21.94 -13.60 -3.42
CA HIS A 51 22.92 -13.16 -2.42
C HIS A 51 23.10 -11.63 -2.39
N ASP A 52 22.49 -10.92 -3.35
CA ASP A 52 22.56 -9.46 -3.38
C ASP A 52 21.48 -8.89 -2.46
N ALA A 53 21.91 -8.19 -1.39
CA ALA A 53 21.03 -7.58 -0.41
C ALA A 53 20.06 -6.55 -1.01
N THR A 54 20.36 -5.97 -2.18
CA THR A 54 19.48 -5.04 -2.90
C THR A 54 18.12 -5.68 -3.20
N ARG A 55 18.11 -7.00 -3.47
CA ARG A 55 16.88 -7.77 -3.72
C ARG A 55 15.94 -7.72 -2.52
N ASP A 56 16.46 -8.00 -1.33
CA ASP A 56 15.67 -8.02 -0.10
C ASP A 56 15.15 -6.62 0.24
N VAL A 57 15.99 -5.59 0.06
CA VAL A 57 15.59 -4.18 0.27
C VAL A 57 14.41 -3.80 -0.63
N ILE A 58 14.45 -4.15 -1.92
CA ILE A 58 13.36 -3.87 -2.85
C ILE A 58 12.07 -4.58 -2.41
N LEU A 59 12.16 -5.87 -2.06
CA LEU A 59 10.99 -6.67 -1.65
C LEU A 59 10.37 -6.16 -0.35
N VAL A 60 11.18 -5.83 0.65
CA VAL A 60 10.72 -5.23 1.91
C VAL A 60 10.03 -3.88 1.64
N GLY A 61 10.60 -3.05 0.76
CA GLY A 61 10.01 -1.77 0.37
C GLY A 61 8.63 -1.93 -0.29
N GLU A 62 8.47 -2.90 -1.20
CA GLU A 62 7.17 -3.19 -1.82
C GLU A 62 6.15 -3.75 -0.82
N GLN A 63 6.59 -4.64 0.07
CA GLN A 63 5.74 -5.17 1.12
C GLN A 63 5.24 -4.05 2.05
N ALA A 64 6.12 -3.14 2.47
CA ALA A 64 5.76 -1.99 3.29
C ALA A 64 4.72 -1.10 2.59
N ARG A 65 4.92 -0.78 1.31
CA ARG A 65 3.94 -0.02 0.50
C ARG A 65 2.58 -0.70 0.43
N ALA A 66 2.55 -2.02 0.23
CA ALA A 66 1.32 -2.80 0.18
C ALA A 66 0.59 -2.80 1.54
N GLN A 67 1.34 -2.96 2.63
CA GLN A 67 0.82 -2.91 4.00
C GLN A 67 0.25 -1.53 4.34
N ASP A 68 0.96 -0.45 4.01
CA ASP A 68 0.46 0.92 4.19
C ASP A 68 -0.82 1.18 3.41
N GLY A 69 -0.90 0.70 2.16
CA GLY A 69 -2.09 0.80 1.33
C GLY A 69 -3.28 0.01 1.89
N LEU A 70 -3.04 -1.13 2.53
CA LEU A 70 -4.08 -1.88 3.25
C LEU A 70 -4.53 -1.13 4.50
N ARG A 71 -3.58 -0.67 5.32
CA ARG A 71 -3.86 0.08 6.56
C ARG A 71 -4.77 1.29 6.30
N ARG A 72 -4.44 2.12 5.31
CA ARG A 72 -5.26 3.29 4.93
C ARG A 72 -6.68 2.93 4.53
N ARG A 73 -6.86 1.79 3.83
CA ARG A 73 -8.20 1.31 3.46
C ARG A 73 -8.99 0.83 4.67
N MET A 74 -8.34 0.17 5.62
CA MET A 74 -8.99 -0.24 6.87
C MET A 74 -9.39 0.97 7.72
N ASP A 75 -8.52 1.98 7.82
CA ASP A 75 -8.83 3.21 8.56
C ASP A 75 -10.05 3.93 7.96
N LYS A 76 -10.11 4.04 6.63
CA LYS A 76 -11.26 4.62 5.94
C LYS A 76 -12.55 3.82 6.17
N LEU A 77 -12.48 2.49 6.06
CA LEU A 77 -13.64 1.61 6.29
C LEU A 77 -14.15 1.74 7.73
N LYS A 78 -13.24 1.79 8.70
CA LYS A 78 -13.58 2.00 10.11
C LYS A 78 -14.35 3.31 10.32
N SER A 79 -13.86 4.41 9.74
CA SER A 79 -14.55 5.71 9.79
C SER A 79 -15.96 5.62 9.21
N SER A 80 -16.12 5.01 8.04
CA SER A 80 -17.43 4.87 7.40
C SER A 80 -18.40 4.01 8.20
N ILE A 81 -17.92 2.96 8.87
CA ILE A 81 -18.75 2.15 9.77
C ILE A 81 -19.19 2.97 10.99
N GLU A 82 -18.29 3.73 11.59
CA GLU A 82 -18.59 4.57 12.75
C GLU A 82 -19.62 5.66 12.42
N GLU A 83 -19.45 6.35 11.28
CA GLU A 83 -20.42 7.31 10.75
C GLU A 83 -21.79 6.65 10.46
N GLY A 84 -21.78 5.46 9.86
CA GLY A 84 -23.00 4.69 9.58
C GLY A 84 -23.77 4.32 10.85
N ASN A 85 -23.07 3.85 11.89
CA ASN A 85 -23.68 3.53 13.18
C ASN A 85 -24.31 4.77 13.83
N GLN A 86 -23.61 5.91 13.82
CA GLN A 86 -24.17 7.17 14.35
C GLN A 86 -25.42 7.62 13.59
N ALA A 87 -25.46 7.44 12.26
CA ALA A 87 -26.62 7.77 11.46
C ALA A 87 -27.82 6.87 11.80
N VAL A 88 -27.58 5.56 11.97
CA VAL A 88 -28.60 4.60 12.39
C VAL A 88 -29.14 4.96 13.77
N ASP A 89 -28.28 5.28 14.75
CA ASP A 89 -28.73 5.69 16.09
C ASP A 89 -29.58 6.96 16.05
N LYS A 90 -29.21 7.94 15.22
CA LYS A 90 -30.00 9.17 15.05
C LYS A 90 -31.36 8.92 14.40
N GLU A 91 -31.44 8.05 13.40
CA GLU A 91 -32.72 7.64 12.80
C GLU A 91 -33.58 6.88 13.82
N ARG A 92 -32.93 6.04 14.62
CA ARG A 92 -33.56 5.28 15.69
C ARG A 92 -34.23 6.21 16.71
N GLU A 93 -33.53 7.25 17.17
CA GLU A 93 -34.07 8.27 18.07
C GLU A 93 -35.27 9.03 17.47
N LYS A 94 -35.16 9.43 16.20
CA LYS A 94 -36.27 10.11 15.49
C LYS A 94 -37.50 9.22 15.41
N ASN A 95 -37.34 7.93 15.07
CA ASN A 95 -38.45 6.98 14.98
C ASN A 95 -39.15 6.83 16.34
N VAL A 96 -38.40 6.72 17.43
CA VAL A 96 -38.97 6.67 18.80
C VAL A 96 -39.73 7.96 19.11
N SER A 97 -39.15 9.12 18.82
CA SER A 97 -39.82 10.40 19.05
C SER A 97 -41.14 10.49 18.28
N LEU A 98 -41.15 10.09 17.00
CA LEU A 98 -42.35 10.12 16.17
C LEU A 98 -43.45 9.18 16.69
N LEU A 99 -43.09 7.98 17.17
CA LEU A 99 -44.06 7.07 17.79
C LEU A 99 -44.75 7.71 19.00
N HIS A 100 -44.01 8.47 19.82
CA HIS A 100 -44.56 9.18 20.97
C HIS A 100 -45.44 10.40 20.60
N LEU A 101 -45.32 10.95 19.38
CA LEU A 101 -46.25 11.98 18.89
C LEU A 101 -47.59 11.38 18.43
N ILE A 102 -47.57 10.14 17.94
CA ILE A 102 -48.75 9.49 17.33
C ILE A 102 -49.54 8.68 18.37
N PHE A 103 -48.85 8.01 19.30
CA PHE A 103 -49.45 7.08 20.24
C PHE A 103 -49.15 7.45 21.71
N PRO A 104 -50.08 7.16 22.64
CA PRO A 104 -49.81 7.24 24.08
C PRO A 104 -48.57 6.41 24.48
N PRO A 105 -47.86 6.79 25.56
CA PRO A 105 -46.56 6.21 25.94
C PRO A 105 -46.54 4.67 26.02
N ASP A 106 -47.59 4.06 26.56
CA ASP A 106 -47.68 2.60 26.73
C ASP A 106 -47.81 1.85 25.39
N ILE A 107 -48.45 2.46 24.40
CA ILE A 107 -48.61 1.88 23.06
C ILE A 107 -47.33 2.08 22.25
N ALA A 108 -46.72 3.27 22.30
CA ALA A 108 -45.44 3.55 21.65
C ALA A 108 -44.32 2.60 22.13
N LYS A 109 -44.25 2.34 23.45
CA LYS A 109 -43.27 1.42 24.04
C LYS A 109 -43.47 -0.04 23.59
N ARG A 110 -44.71 -0.49 23.41
CA ARG A 110 -45.05 -1.84 22.94
C ARG A 110 -44.76 -2.08 21.45
N LEU A 111 -44.79 -1.03 20.63
CA LEU A 111 -44.51 -1.12 19.18
C LEU A 111 -43.01 -1.12 18.84
N TRP A 112 -42.18 -0.68 19.79
CA TRP A 112 -40.74 -0.50 19.61
C TRP A 112 -39.88 -1.68 20.11
N LEU A 113 -40.37 -2.39 21.13
CA LEU A 113 -39.77 -3.62 21.66
C LEU A 113 -39.94 -4.78 20.69
#